data_AF-A0A2N1PU23-F1
#
_entry.id   AF-A0A2N1PU23-F1
#
_cell.length_a   1.000
_cell.length_b   1.000
_cell.length_c   1.000
_cell.angle_alpha   90.00
_cell.angle_beta   90.00
_cell.angle_gamma   90.00
#
_symmetry.space_group_name_H-M   'P 1'
#
loop_
_entity.id
_entity.type
_entity.pdbx_description
1 polymer ?
#
loop_
_entity_poly.entity_id
_entity_poly.type
_entity_poly.pdbx_seq_one_letter_code
_entity_poly.pdbx_strand_id
1 'polypeptide(L)'
;SKIRRLGIPIYTQKTIKKAIGKEKLEAIEVVDLDPTWKEIPGTEMTITCDGLCISVGLSPMHQLLSMIQAETKYIPELGGFVPVIDHTHQTTVKGVYACGDAVGIEEASSAMMEGYLSGLYISKNLGKPHPSYDDLKTHYEHQLDMLRDGPFGIKTKIGLEKLRKDDNHAS
;
A
#
# COMPACT_ATOMS: atom_id res chain seq x y z
N SER A 1 -3.54 20.28 9.35
CA SER A 1 -4.43 19.41 8.53
C SER A 1 -5.70 20.18 8.16
N LYS A 2 -6.24 19.98 6.94
CA LYS A 2 -7.52 20.57 6.49
C LYS A 2 -8.67 20.24 7.48
N ILE A 3 -8.67 19.03 8.05
CA ILE A 3 -9.65 18.54 9.04
C ILE A 3 -9.67 19.39 10.31
N ARG A 4 -8.50 19.74 10.87
CA ARG A 4 -8.42 20.60 12.07
C ARG A 4 -8.97 22.00 11.84
N ARG A 5 -8.77 22.56 10.64
CA ARG A 5 -9.29 23.89 10.28
C ARG A 5 -10.81 23.93 10.15
N LEU A 6 -11.43 22.78 9.91
CA LEU A 6 -12.89 22.62 9.87
C LEU A 6 -13.49 22.38 11.27
N GLY A 7 -12.69 22.45 12.34
CA GLY A 7 -13.16 22.24 13.71
C GLY A 7 -13.48 20.78 14.06
N ILE A 8 -13.11 19.82 13.20
CA ILE A 8 -13.35 18.40 13.45
C ILE A 8 -12.38 17.91 14.54
N PRO A 9 -12.88 17.34 15.66
CA PRO A 9 -12.05 16.81 16.73
C PRO A 9 -11.12 15.70 16.22
N ILE A 10 -9.85 15.75 16.64
CA ILE A 10 -8.88 14.69 16.36
C ILE A 10 -8.34 14.17 17.69
N TYR A 11 -8.71 12.94 18.01
CA TYR A 11 -8.23 12.23 19.20
C TYR A 11 -7.04 11.36 18.82
N THR A 12 -5.84 11.74 19.24
CA THR A 12 -4.62 10.94 19.08
C THR A 12 -4.34 10.13 20.34
N GLN A 13 -3.63 9.01 20.23
CA GLN A 13 -3.36 8.11 21.37
C GLN A 13 -4.64 7.62 22.06
N LYS A 14 -5.70 7.40 21.27
CA LYS A 14 -6.93 6.74 21.74
C LYS A 14 -7.28 5.62 20.77
N THR A 15 -7.91 4.58 21.29
CA THR A 15 -8.53 3.51 20.49
C THR A 15 -9.99 3.33 20.87
N ILE A 16 -10.73 2.62 20.03
CA ILE A 16 -12.09 2.19 20.32
C ILE A 16 -12.01 0.91 21.13
N LYS A 17 -12.55 0.94 22.34
CA LYS A 17 -12.60 -0.21 23.27
C LYS A 17 -13.80 -1.10 22.99
N LYS A 18 -14.98 -0.50 22.75
CA LYS A 18 -16.20 -1.23 22.36
C LYS A 18 -17.18 -0.36 21.59
N ALA A 19 -17.97 -1.01 20.73
CA ALA A 19 -19.18 -0.45 20.15
C ALA A 19 -20.37 -0.76 21.08
N ILE A 20 -21.30 0.18 21.22
CA ILE A 20 -22.46 0.11 22.12
C ILE A 20 -23.74 0.25 21.29
N GLY A 21 -24.66 -0.69 21.48
CA GLY A 21 -25.95 -0.74 20.82
C GLY A 21 -26.47 -2.17 20.70
N LYS A 22 -27.78 -2.33 20.48
CA LYS A 22 -28.40 -3.66 20.35
C LYS A 22 -28.64 -4.05 18.90
N GLU A 23 -29.47 -3.28 18.20
CA GLU A 23 -29.82 -3.51 16.79
C GLU A 23 -29.00 -2.64 15.82
N LYS A 24 -28.53 -1.49 16.30
CA LYS A 24 -27.71 -0.53 15.58
C LYS A 24 -26.71 0.12 16.53
N LEU A 25 -25.69 0.77 15.98
CA LEU A 25 -24.75 1.56 16.78
C LEU A 25 -25.47 2.75 17.42
N GLU A 26 -25.24 2.95 18.70
CA GLU A 26 -25.79 4.08 19.49
C GLU A 26 -24.67 4.90 20.12
N ALA A 27 -23.54 4.25 20.44
CA ALA A 27 -22.34 4.92 20.92
C ALA A 27 -21.09 4.06 20.71
N ILE A 28 -19.93 4.67 20.90
CA ILE A 28 -18.65 3.98 21.06
C ILE A 28 -18.05 4.35 22.41
N GLU A 29 -17.32 3.42 23.01
CA GLU A 29 -16.42 3.70 24.13
C GLU A 29 -15.00 3.77 23.60
N VAL A 30 -14.32 4.89 23.85
CA VAL A 30 -12.91 5.09 23.53
C VAL A 30 -12.09 5.07 24.80
N VAL A 31 -10.82 4.69 24.69
CA VAL A 31 -9.86 4.61 25.81
C VAL A 31 -8.51 5.15 25.38
N ASP A 32 -7.77 5.73 26.32
CA ASP A 32 -6.45 6.28 26.05
C ASP A 32 -5.42 5.17 25.95
N LEU A 33 -4.42 5.39 25.11
CA LEU A 33 -3.29 4.50 24.92
C LEU A 33 -2.02 5.14 25.49
N ASP A 34 -1.21 4.31 26.15
CA ASP A 34 0.14 4.69 26.56
C ASP A 34 1.11 4.69 25.34
N PRO A 35 2.36 5.17 25.52
CA PRO A 35 3.36 5.17 24.44
C PRO A 35 3.71 3.78 23.87
N THR A 36 3.30 2.70 24.53
CA THR A 36 3.48 1.30 24.13
C THR A 36 2.22 0.68 23.51
N TRP A 37 1.20 1.49 23.22
CA TRP A 37 -0.09 1.08 22.65
C TRP A 37 -0.96 0.22 23.57
N LYS A 38 -0.79 0.33 24.90
CA LYS A 38 -1.66 -0.33 25.88
C LYS A 38 -2.75 0.61 26.38
N GLU A 39 -3.94 0.06 26.60
CA GLU A 39 -5.06 0.79 27.21
C GLU A 39 -4.69 1.30 28.60
N ILE A 40 -5.10 2.53 28.92
CA ILE A 40 -4.99 3.14 30.25
C ILE A 40 -6.35 3.02 30.94
N PRO A 41 -6.55 2.08 31.88
CA PRO A 41 -7.84 1.90 32.54
C PRO A 41 -8.28 3.16 33.29
N GLY A 42 -9.57 3.47 33.27
CA GLY A 42 -10.16 4.65 33.91
C GLY A 42 -10.17 5.90 33.02
N THR A 43 -9.68 5.81 31.78
CA THR A 43 -9.72 6.91 30.80
C THR A 43 -10.86 6.76 29.79
N GLU A 44 -11.76 5.81 30.02
CA GLU A 44 -12.86 5.51 29.11
C GLU A 44 -13.82 6.69 28.95
N MET A 45 -14.18 6.97 27.70
CA MET A 45 -15.14 8.00 27.32
C MET A 45 -16.16 7.41 26.35
N THR A 46 -17.44 7.69 26.59
CA THR A 46 -18.50 7.33 25.64
C THR A 46 -18.78 8.47 24.67
N ILE A 47 -18.84 8.17 23.38
CA ILE A 47 -19.20 9.10 22.31
C ILE A 47 -20.43 8.56 21.61
N THR A 48 -21.55 9.29 21.69
CA THR A 48 -22.79 8.96 20.98
C THR A 48 -22.57 9.10 19.48
N CYS A 49 -22.87 8.04 18.73
CA CYS A 49 -22.78 8.02 17.27
C CYS A 49 -23.62 6.87 16.71
N ASP A 50 -24.08 7.04 15.47
CA ASP A 50 -24.88 6.07 14.72
C ASP A 50 -24.09 5.39 13.59
N GLY A 51 -22.85 5.82 13.36
CA GLY A 51 -21.93 5.23 12.39
C GLY A 51 -20.49 5.21 12.89
N LEU A 52 -19.78 4.12 12.56
CA LEU A 52 -18.36 3.94 12.86
C LEU A 52 -17.62 3.47 11.60
N CYS A 53 -16.66 4.27 11.15
CA CYS A 53 -15.76 3.92 10.05
C CYS A 53 -14.40 3.49 10.62
N ILE A 54 -13.99 2.25 10.37
CA ILE A 54 -12.70 1.70 10.81
C ILE A 54 -11.79 1.56 9.60
N SER A 55 -10.54 2.01 9.73
CA SER A 55 -9.48 1.76 8.76
C SER A 55 -8.36 0.98 9.45
N VAL A 56 -8.15 -0.28 9.04
CA VAL A 56 -7.18 -1.22 9.65
C VAL A 56 -5.87 -1.33 8.85
N GLY A 57 -5.63 -0.41 7.92
CA GLY A 57 -4.55 -0.50 6.95
C GLY A 57 -4.95 -1.30 5.70
N LEU A 58 -4.02 -1.38 4.75
CA LEU A 58 -4.19 -2.09 3.49
C LEU A 58 -3.11 -3.18 3.38
N SER A 59 -3.43 -4.26 2.67
CA SER A 59 -2.48 -5.31 2.32
C SER A 59 -2.55 -5.58 0.82
N PRO A 60 -1.41 -5.84 0.16
CA PRO A 60 -1.39 -6.14 -1.27
C PRO A 60 -2.27 -7.34 -1.62
N MET A 61 -2.98 -7.26 -2.74
CA MET A 61 -3.87 -8.33 -3.20
C MET A 61 -3.06 -9.43 -3.91
N HIS A 62 -2.39 -10.29 -3.16
CA HIS A 62 -1.52 -11.34 -3.71
C HIS A 62 -2.24 -12.65 -4.07
N GLN A 63 -3.50 -12.84 -3.65
CA GLN A 63 -4.17 -14.15 -3.69
C GLN A 63 -4.27 -14.74 -5.11
N LEU A 64 -4.60 -13.92 -6.11
CA LEU A 64 -4.64 -14.36 -7.51
C LEU A 64 -3.26 -14.78 -8.02
N LEU A 65 -2.21 -14.06 -7.61
CA LEU A 65 -0.83 -14.37 -7.98
C LEU A 65 -0.37 -15.69 -7.35
N SER A 66 -0.77 -15.94 -6.09
CA SER A 66 -0.54 -17.23 -5.43
C SER A 66 -1.26 -18.39 -6.14
N MET A 67 -2.50 -18.18 -6.62
CA MET A 67 -3.27 -19.22 -7.32
C MET A 67 -2.64 -19.65 -8.65
N ILE A 68 -1.97 -18.73 -9.35
CA ILE A 68 -1.23 -19.03 -10.58
C ILE A 68 0.20 -19.49 -10.32
N GLN A 69 0.56 -19.76 -9.06
CA GLN A 69 1.90 -20.18 -8.63
C GLN A 69 3.01 -19.15 -8.93
N ALA A 70 2.67 -17.87 -8.97
CA ALA A 70 3.69 -16.82 -8.90
C ALA A 70 4.30 -16.80 -7.49
N GLU A 71 5.62 -16.68 -7.44
CA GLU A 71 6.34 -16.63 -6.17
C GLU A 71 5.98 -15.34 -5.44
N THR A 72 5.83 -15.44 -4.11
CA THR A 72 5.50 -14.30 -3.25
C THR A 72 6.46 -14.23 -2.08
N LYS A 73 6.76 -13.02 -1.64
CA LYS A 73 7.65 -12.75 -0.52
C LYS A 73 6.97 -11.83 0.48
N TYR A 74 7.19 -12.08 1.77
CA TYR A 74 6.75 -11.16 2.81
C TYR A 74 7.75 -10.01 2.99
N ILE A 75 7.33 -8.79 2.65
CA ILE A 75 8.10 -7.56 2.80
C ILE A 75 7.25 -6.55 3.59
N PRO A 76 7.51 -6.35 4.90
CA PRO A 76 6.72 -5.44 5.75
C PRO A 76 6.62 -4.03 5.19
N GLU A 77 7.70 -3.53 4.58
CA GLU A 77 7.74 -2.18 4.01
C GLU A 77 6.79 -1.98 2.82
N LEU A 78 6.39 -3.07 2.14
CA LEU A 78 5.44 -3.05 1.03
C LEU A 78 4.01 -3.42 1.47
N GLY A 79 3.77 -3.60 2.77
CA GLY A 79 2.45 -3.92 3.31
C GLY A 79 2.15 -5.42 3.44
N GLY A 80 3.17 -6.29 3.33
CA GLY A 80 3.05 -7.73 3.60
C GLY A 80 3.53 -8.59 2.44
N PHE A 81 2.73 -9.58 2.05
CA PHE A 81 3.06 -10.47 0.93
C PHE A 81 2.88 -9.76 -0.41
N VAL A 82 3.95 -9.74 -1.21
CA VAL A 82 3.99 -9.18 -2.56
C VAL A 82 4.54 -10.22 -3.55
N PRO A 83 4.21 -10.16 -4.84
CA PRO A 83 4.82 -11.02 -5.84
C PRO A 83 6.30 -10.69 -6.01
N VAL A 84 7.11 -11.71 -6.28
CA VAL A 84 8.47 -11.53 -6.81
C VAL A 84 8.33 -11.07 -8.26
N ILE A 85 8.93 -9.92 -8.57
CA ILE A 85 8.88 -9.30 -9.89
C ILE A 85 10.26 -8.80 -10.32
N ASP A 86 10.52 -8.85 -11.62
CA ASP A 86 11.73 -8.28 -12.20
C ASP A 86 11.62 -6.75 -12.40
N HIS A 87 12.67 -6.17 -12.98
CA HIS A 87 12.75 -4.73 -13.30
C HIS A 87 11.70 -4.27 -14.34
N THR A 88 11.02 -5.20 -15.01
CA THR A 88 9.94 -4.95 -15.97
C THR A 88 8.55 -5.25 -15.41
N HIS A 89 8.46 -5.51 -14.10
CA HIS A 89 7.23 -5.89 -13.39
C HIS A 89 6.66 -7.26 -13.80
N GLN A 90 7.45 -8.09 -14.48
CA GLN A 90 7.06 -9.46 -14.80
C GLN A 90 7.24 -10.33 -13.56
N THR A 91 6.23 -11.13 -13.22
CA THR A 91 6.33 -12.09 -12.11
C THR A 91 7.16 -13.31 -12.52
N THR A 92 7.39 -14.24 -11.59
CA THR A 92 8.03 -15.53 -11.92
C THR A 92 7.21 -16.39 -12.90
N VAL A 93 5.94 -16.05 -13.13
CA VAL A 93 5.10 -16.68 -14.16
C VAL A 93 5.21 -15.87 -15.46
N LYS A 94 5.84 -16.45 -16.47
CA LYS A 94 6.04 -15.82 -17.77
C LYS A 94 4.71 -15.31 -18.37
N GLY A 95 4.72 -14.05 -18.81
CA GLY A 95 3.55 -13.39 -19.40
C GLY A 95 2.58 -12.79 -18.38
N VAL A 96 2.83 -12.96 -17.07
CA VAL A 96 2.06 -12.32 -16.00
C VAL A 96 2.87 -11.17 -15.42
N TYR A 97 2.21 -10.03 -15.23
CA TYR A 97 2.81 -8.79 -14.72
C TYR A 97 1.99 -8.28 -13.54
N ALA A 98 2.65 -7.61 -12.59
CA ALA A 98 2.01 -7.02 -11.41
C ALA A 98 2.49 -5.59 -11.19
N CYS A 99 1.57 -4.67 -10.87
CA CYS A 99 1.89 -3.26 -10.62
C CYS A 99 0.85 -2.61 -9.70
N GLY A 100 1.14 -1.40 -9.21
CA GLY A 100 0.30 -0.68 -8.26
C GLY A 100 0.22 -1.39 -6.92
N ASP A 101 -0.94 -1.37 -6.27
CA ASP A 101 -1.10 -1.92 -4.93
C ASP A 101 -0.84 -3.44 -4.83
N ALA A 102 -0.74 -4.16 -5.95
CA ALA A 102 -0.31 -5.55 -5.99
C ALA A 102 1.17 -5.75 -5.64
N VAL A 103 2.04 -4.76 -5.93
CA VAL A 103 3.49 -4.82 -5.67
C VAL A 103 3.92 -4.08 -4.42
N GLY A 104 2.99 -3.34 -3.81
CA GLY A 104 3.16 -2.69 -2.52
C GLY A 104 2.12 -1.60 -2.32
N ILE A 105 1.76 -1.32 -1.07
CA ILE A 105 0.77 -0.27 -0.78
C ILE A 105 1.39 1.12 -0.98
N GLU A 106 0.86 1.87 -1.95
CA GLU A 106 1.28 3.22 -2.27
C GLU A 106 0.09 4.16 -2.46
N GLU A 107 0.37 5.40 -2.91
CA GLU A 107 -0.66 6.34 -3.30
C GLU A 107 -1.16 6.06 -4.73
N ALA A 108 -2.39 6.49 -5.03
CA ALA A 108 -2.99 6.34 -6.36
C ALA A 108 -2.11 6.93 -7.49
N SER A 109 -1.39 8.02 -7.22
CA SER A 109 -0.45 8.62 -8.18
C SER A 109 0.67 7.66 -8.57
N SER A 110 1.30 6.99 -7.59
CA SER A 110 2.34 5.99 -7.86
C SER A 110 1.77 4.82 -8.65
N ALA A 111 0.62 4.28 -8.21
CA ALA A 111 -0.02 3.15 -8.88
C ALA A 111 -0.35 3.44 -10.35
N MET A 112 -0.79 4.67 -10.67
CA MET A 112 -1.01 5.09 -12.06
C MET A 112 0.29 5.10 -12.87
N MET A 113 1.36 5.69 -12.34
CA MET A 113 2.65 5.74 -13.06
C MET A 113 3.26 4.36 -13.26
N GLU A 114 3.16 3.47 -12.26
CA GLU A 114 3.57 2.07 -12.43
C GLU A 114 2.73 1.35 -13.48
N GLY A 115 1.43 1.60 -13.54
CA GLY A 115 0.56 1.04 -14.56
C GLY A 115 0.99 1.44 -15.98
N TYR A 116 1.28 2.73 -16.19
CA TYR A 116 1.81 3.22 -17.46
C TYR A 116 3.14 2.55 -17.82
N LEU A 117 4.07 2.50 -16.87
CA LEU A 117 5.39 1.90 -17.06
C LEU A 117 5.29 0.40 -17.39
N SER A 118 4.43 -0.33 -16.68
CA SER A 118 4.14 -1.75 -16.94
C SER A 118 3.56 -1.96 -18.33
N GLY A 119 2.64 -1.09 -18.76
CA GLY A 119 2.07 -1.13 -20.10
C GLY A 119 3.14 -0.97 -21.18
N LEU A 120 4.10 -0.05 -20.99
CA LEU A 120 5.24 0.10 -21.90
C LEU A 120 6.07 -1.18 -21.95
N TYR A 121 6.42 -1.76 -20.80
CA TYR A 121 7.18 -3.01 -20.70
C TYR A 121 6.50 -4.17 -21.42
N ILE A 122 5.20 -4.36 -21.18
CA ILE A 122 4.40 -5.40 -21.81
C ILE A 122 4.36 -5.19 -23.33
N SER A 123 4.09 -3.96 -23.80
CA SER A 123 4.02 -3.66 -25.23
C SER A 123 5.33 -3.99 -25.96
N LYS A 124 6.48 -3.65 -25.34
CA LYS A 124 7.81 -3.97 -25.86
C LYS A 124 8.06 -5.47 -25.84
N ASN A 125 7.71 -6.18 -24.76
CA ASN A 125 7.87 -7.64 -24.66
C ASN A 125 7.05 -8.39 -25.73
N LEU A 126 5.85 -7.90 -26.05
CA LEU A 126 5.00 -8.42 -27.12
C LEU A 126 5.47 -8.06 -28.54
N GLY A 127 6.63 -7.40 -28.69
CA GLY A 127 7.16 -6.97 -29.98
C GLY A 127 6.39 -5.80 -30.62
N LYS A 128 5.59 -5.07 -29.82
CA LYS A 128 4.80 -3.91 -30.24
C LYS A 128 5.13 -2.68 -29.39
N PRO A 129 6.40 -2.24 -29.34
CA PRO A 129 6.77 -1.11 -28.51
C PRO A 129 6.05 0.16 -28.94
N HIS A 130 5.71 1.02 -27.98
CA HIS A 130 5.22 2.36 -28.26
C HIS A 130 6.29 3.16 -29.05
N PRO A 131 5.91 4.01 -30.04
CA PRO A 131 6.88 4.79 -30.82
C PRO A 131 7.82 5.66 -29.97
N SER A 132 7.31 6.18 -28.85
CA SER A 132 8.07 6.98 -27.87
C SER A 132 8.45 6.19 -26.62
N TYR A 133 8.73 4.89 -26.74
CA TYR A 133 8.97 4.00 -25.59
C TYR A 133 10.05 4.55 -24.65
N ASP A 134 11.22 4.92 -25.16
CA ASP A 134 12.34 5.32 -24.31
C ASP A 134 12.05 6.64 -23.57
N ASP A 135 11.49 7.63 -24.27
CA ASP A 135 11.12 8.92 -23.67
C ASP A 135 10.06 8.75 -22.58
N LEU A 136 9.00 7.95 -22.85
CA LEU A 136 7.94 7.70 -21.88
C LEU A 136 8.43 6.88 -20.69
N LYS A 137 9.29 5.89 -20.93
CA LYS A 137 9.92 5.10 -19.86
C LYS A 137 10.68 6.02 -18.91
N THR A 138 11.60 6.83 -19.44
CA THR A 138 12.38 7.78 -18.64
C THR A 138 11.49 8.79 -17.92
N HIS A 139 10.44 9.28 -18.59
CA HIS A 139 9.47 10.18 -17.97
C HIS A 139 8.77 9.56 -16.76
N TYR A 140 8.18 8.37 -16.90
CA TYR A 140 7.43 7.73 -15.83
C TYR A 140 8.32 7.21 -14.70
N GLU A 141 9.54 6.73 -14.99
CA GLU A 141 10.54 6.40 -13.97
C GLU A 141 10.87 7.64 -13.13
N HIS A 142 11.12 8.77 -13.77
CA HIS A 142 11.39 10.02 -13.06
C HIS A 142 10.19 10.49 -12.22
N GLN A 143 8.96 10.38 -12.73
CA GLN A 143 7.75 10.70 -11.96
C GLN A 143 7.61 9.79 -10.73
N LEU A 144 7.87 8.49 -10.87
CA LEU A 144 7.84 7.54 -9.75
C LEU A 144 8.90 7.87 -8.70
N ASP A 145 10.11 8.20 -9.12
CA ASP A 145 11.17 8.59 -8.19
C ASP A 145 10.79 9.83 -7.40
N MET A 146 10.24 10.84 -8.07
CA MET A 146 9.77 12.07 -7.43
C MET A 146 8.64 11.82 -6.42
N LEU A 147 7.68 10.94 -6.75
CA LEU A 147 6.62 10.55 -5.84
C LEU A 147 7.17 9.80 -4.61
N ARG A 148 8.25 9.04 -4.79
CA ARG A 148 8.86 8.20 -3.74
C ARG A 148 9.95 8.89 -2.93
N ASP A 149 10.44 10.06 -3.35
CA ASP A 149 11.44 10.85 -2.62
C ASP A 149 10.87 11.56 -1.37
N GLY A 150 9.54 11.60 -1.24
CA GLY A 150 8.87 12.10 -0.05
C GLY A 150 9.02 11.17 1.17
N PRO A 151 8.75 11.67 2.40
CA PRO A 151 8.84 10.89 3.63
C PRO A 151 7.93 9.64 3.64
N PHE A 152 6.89 9.61 2.81
CA PHE A 152 5.99 8.46 2.66
C PHE A 152 6.52 7.40 1.69
N GLY A 153 7.41 7.74 0.76
CA GLY A 153 7.93 6.83 -0.27
C GLY A 153 9.22 6.08 0.11
N ILE A 154 9.91 6.52 1.16
CA ILE A 154 11.14 5.87 1.66
C ILE A 154 10.91 4.38 1.96
N LYS A 155 9.78 4.05 2.60
CA LYS A 155 9.43 2.65 2.91
C LYS A 155 9.35 1.82 1.63
N THR A 156 8.63 2.31 0.62
CA THR A 156 8.52 1.65 -0.67
C THR A 156 9.87 1.43 -1.33
N LYS A 157 10.75 2.44 -1.35
CA LYS A 157 12.11 2.28 -1.93
C LYS A 157 12.88 1.17 -1.25
N ILE A 158 12.89 1.15 0.09
CA ILE A 158 13.52 0.09 0.89
C ILE A 158 12.91 -1.28 0.57
N GLY A 159 11.58 -1.35 0.49
CA GLY A 159 10.85 -2.58 0.17
C GLY A 159 11.19 -3.13 -1.22
N LEU A 160 11.20 -2.28 -2.24
CA LEU A 160 11.56 -2.66 -3.62
C LEU A 160 13.02 -3.08 -3.74
N GLU A 161 13.94 -2.42 -3.03
CA GLU A 161 15.33 -2.88 -2.96
C GLU A 161 15.46 -4.27 -2.33
N LYS A 162 14.72 -4.56 -1.25
CA LYS A 162 14.71 -5.89 -0.62
C LYS A 162 14.07 -6.96 -1.49
N LEU A 163 13.16 -6.58 -2.38
CA LEU A 163 12.58 -7.48 -3.37
C LEU A 163 13.66 -7.82 -4.42
N ARG A 164 14.31 -6.81 -4.98
CA ARG A 164 15.28 -6.92 -6.09
C ARG A 164 16.65 -7.51 -5.71
N LYS A 165 17.13 -7.30 -4.48
CA LYS A 165 18.46 -7.78 -4.06
C LYS A 165 18.56 -9.31 -3.99
N ASP A 166 17.43 -10.01 -3.88
CA ASP A 166 17.40 -11.47 -3.79
C ASP A 166 17.29 -12.17 -5.16
N ASP A 167 16.91 -11.44 -6.22
CA ASP A 167 16.83 -11.95 -7.61
C ASP A 167 18.21 -12.25 -8.22
N ASN A 168 19.31 -11.82 -7.59
CA ASN A 168 20.68 -12.15 -8.02
C ASN A 168 21.06 -13.64 -7.86
N HIS A 169 20.11 -14.53 -7.54
CA HIS A 169 20.30 -15.99 -7.51
C HIS A 169 19.79 -16.71 -8.77
N ALA A 170 19.36 -15.98 -9.81
CA ALA A 170 19.05 -16.55 -11.12
C ALA A 170 20.02 -15.99 -12.19
N SER A 171 21.23 -16.52 -12.23
CA SER A 171 22.19 -16.37 -13.34
C SER A 171 23.00 -17.64 -13.49
#